data_AF-A0A7S4JL95-F1
#
_entry.id   AF-A0A7S4JL95-F1
#
_cell.length_a   1.000
_cell.length_b   1.000
_cell.length_c   1.000
_cell.angle_alpha   90.00
_cell.angle_beta   90.00
_cell.angle_gamma   90.00
#
_symmetry.space_group_name_H-M   'P 1'
#
loop_
_entity.id
_entity.type
_entity.pdbx_description
1 polymer ?
#
loop_
_entity_poly.entity_id
_entity_poly.type
_entity_poly.pdbx_seq_one_letter_code
_entity_poly.pdbx_strand_id
1 'polypeptide(L)'
;MAFPRHGRSRGKDANTWSKLYALPKFLELFVSVDHFAIWRRHIAWSKHDGDKLRDHMVQRFASNMVFMALLLGSDVAVLFSPSNPSEIMRQRLVAGEHGTLDFWAGLFVCISMFLCLCTILATFTAWAIISAVSGENAHCVIRSSIGLHATQLPSRIIVAAIYSFVVWAILFMFILVPLGWAIAIVAVSILVILHIVSTYSALGRLVMYTSAMSNDRIFELRTEETMLPFDLLETLVDKSEEERKAGTPVTEQYRREHVSISRNGALPDLESGVELRQRKEKAQDSSQG
;
A
#
# COMPACT_ATOMS: atom_id res chain seq x y z
N MET A 1 -7.23 22.56 41.61
CA MET A 1 -7.31 22.08 40.22
C MET A 1 -7.67 20.61 40.25
N ALA A 2 -8.91 20.29 39.94
CA ALA A 2 -9.40 18.91 39.92
C ALA A 2 -9.13 18.32 38.54
N PHE A 3 -8.33 17.26 38.47
CA PHE A 3 -8.20 16.45 37.25
C PHE A 3 -9.53 15.75 36.99
N PRO A 4 -10.09 15.81 35.77
CA PRO A 4 -11.29 15.05 35.45
C PRO A 4 -10.93 13.56 35.49
N ARG A 5 -11.56 12.81 36.40
CA ARG A 5 -11.56 11.35 36.38
C ARG A 5 -12.26 10.90 35.09
N HIS A 6 -11.48 10.48 34.09
CA HIS A 6 -12.02 9.71 32.97
C HIS A 6 -12.59 8.39 33.52
N GLY A 7 -13.92 8.31 33.54
CA GLY A 7 -14.64 7.10 33.84
C GLY A 7 -14.26 6.03 32.82
N ARG A 8 -13.72 4.92 33.31
CA ARG A 8 -13.38 3.72 32.53
C ARG A 8 -14.61 3.24 31.76
N SER A 9 -14.61 3.49 30.46
CA SER A 9 -15.58 2.98 29.51
C SER A 9 -15.23 1.56 29.08
N ARG A 10 -15.53 0.56 29.92
CA ARG A 10 -15.31 -0.88 29.60
C ARG A 10 -16.23 -1.44 28.50
N GLY A 11 -17.10 -0.62 27.91
CA GLY A 11 -18.08 -1.02 26.88
C GLY A 11 -17.80 -0.49 25.47
N LYS A 12 -16.70 0.23 25.24
CA LYS A 12 -16.41 0.85 23.93
C LYS A 12 -15.48 0.03 23.03
N ASP A 13 -14.70 -0.88 23.60
CA ASP A 13 -13.61 -1.58 22.91
C ASP A 13 -14.11 -2.43 21.73
N ALA A 14 -15.25 -3.10 21.88
CA ALA A 14 -15.87 -3.88 20.79
C ALA A 14 -16.34 -2.98 19.64
N ASN A 15 -16.74 -1.75 19.93
CA ASN A 15 -17.21 -0.79 18.93
C ASN A 15 -16.03 -0.21 18.13
N THR A 16 -14.89 0.07 18.77
CA THR A 16 -13.70 0.63 18.09
C THR A 16 -13.13 -0.33 17.05
N TRP A 17 -12.98 -1.62 17.37
CA TRP A 17 -12.51 -2.62 16.40
C TRP A 17 -13.53 -2.85 15.28
N SER A 18 -14.83 -2.84 15.60
CA SER A 18 -15.88 -2.93 14.58
C SER A 18 -15.83 -1.76 13.60
N LYS A 19 -15.66 -0.53 14.10
CA LYS A 19 -15.46 0.67 13.27
C LYS A 19 -14.21 0.56 12.39
N LEU A 20 -13.09 0.10 12.95
CA LEU A 20 -11.83 -0.07 12.23
C LEU A 20 -11.98 -1.07 11.07
N TYR A 21 -12.59 -2.24 11.31
CA TYR A 21 -12.87 -3.24 10.28
C TYR A 21 -13.99 -2.84 9.31
N ALA A 22 -14.74 -1.78 9.60
CA ALA A 22 -15.71 -1.19 8.68
C ALA A 22 -15.09 -0.14 7.73
N LEU A 23 -13.79 0.17 7.85
CA LEU A 23 -13.09 1.08 6.94
C LEU A 23 -12.75 0.45 5.57
N PRO A 24 -12.29 -0.82 5.48
CA PRO A 24 -11.99 -1.46 4.20
C PRO A 24 -13.24 -1.74 3.36
N LYS A 25 -13.07 -1.73 2.03
CA LYS A 25 -14.10 -2.21 1.09
C LYS A 25 -14.07 -3.74 0.98
N PHE A 26 -15.13 -4.35 0.45
CA PHE A 26 -15.20 -5.81 0.28
C PHE A 26 -14.01 -6.40 -0.50
N LEU A 27 -13.58 -5.76 -1.59
CA LEU A 27 -12.40 -6.20 -2.35
C LEU A 27 -11.09 -6.08 -1.55
N GLU A 28 -11.06 -5.21 -0.54
CA GLU A 28 -9.92 -5.01 0.34
C GLU A 28 -9.84 -6.07 1.46
N LEU A 29 -10.82 -6.97 1.55
CA LEU A 29 -10.76 -8.17 2.37
C LEU A 29 -9.95 -9.29 1.70
N PHE A 30 -9.79 -9.22 0.38
CA PHE A 30 -9.04 -10.21 -0.40
C PHE A 30 -7.66 -9.68 -0.77
N VAL A 31 -7.56 -8.42 -1.17
CA VAL A 31 -6.30 -7.77 -1.55
C VAL A 31 -6.03 -6.62 -0.59
N SER A 32 -4.82 -6.53 -0.03
CA SER A 32 -4.48 -5.42 0.86
C SER A 32 -4.52 -4.07 0.12
N VAL A 33 -4.95 -3.02 0.82
CA VAL A 33 -5.10 -1.64 0.30
C VAL A 33 -3.86 -1.13 -0.44
N ASP A 34 -2.67 -1.55 -0.03
CA ASP A 34 -1.39 -1.11 -0.58
C ASP A 34 -1.15 -1.54 -2.04
N HIS A 35 -1.93 -2.51 -2.55
CA HIS A 35 -1.92 -2.93 -3.94
C HIS A 35 -2.90 -2.13 -4.82
N PHE A 36 -3.75 -1.28 -4.24
CA PHE A 36 -4.69 -0.47 -5.00
C PHE A 36 -4.10 0.87 -5.43
N ALA A 37 -4.72 1.44 -6.47
CA ALA A 37 -4.33 2.75 -7.00
C ALA A 37 -4.46 3.88 -5.99
N ILE A 38 -5.39 3.75 -5.03
CA ILE A 38 -5.62 4.76 -4.00
C ILE A 38 -4.37 4.95 -3.13
N TRP A 39 -3.74 3.86 -2.67
CA TRP A 39 -2.52 3.93 -1.86
C TRP A 39 -1.38 4.63 -2.60
N ARG A 40 -1.19 4.30 -3.89
CA ARG A 40 -0.17 4.94 -4.73
C ARG A 40 -0.42 6.43 -4.93
N ARG A 41 -1.68 6.82 -5.02
CA ARG A 41 -2.06 8.23 -5.04
C ARG A 41 -1.71 8.92 -3.72
N HIS A 42 -2.01 8.32 -2.57
CA HIS A 42 -1.63 8.90 -1.28
C HIS A 42 -0.11 9.10 -1.18
N ILE A 43 0.71 8.11 -1.53
CA ILE A 43 2.17 8.26 -1.49
C ILE A 43 2.67 9.36 -2.43
N ALA A 44 2.16 9.39 -3.67
CA ALA A 44 2.60 10.37 -4.66
C ALA A 44 2.31 11.82 -4.23
N TRP A 45 1.28 12.02 -3.41
CA TRP A 45 0.87 13.33 -2.92
C TRP A 45 1.41 13.66 -1.52
N SER A 46 1.77 12.66 -0.71
CA SER A 46 2.25 12.88 0.66
C SER A 46 3.72 13.27 0.76
N LYS A 47 4.54 12.95 -0.24
CA LYS A 47 5.95 13.36 -0.30
C LYS A 47 6.08 14.66 -1.11
N HIS A 48 6.74 15.67 -0.54
CA HIS A 48 7.01 16.95 -1.21
C HIS A 48 8.35 16.96 -1.94
N ASP A 49 9.33 16.25 -1.39
CA ASP A 49 10.64 16.09 -1.99
C ASP A 49 10.57 14.97 -3.05
N GLY A 50 10.92 15.32 -4.29
CA GLY A 50 10.84 14.39 -5.41
C GLY A 50 11.89 13.28 -5.35
N ASP A 51 13.07 13.55 -4.77
CA ASP A 51 14.08 12.51 -4.55
C ASP A 51 13.58 11.49 -3.53
N LYS A 52 13.01 11.95 -2.41
CA LYS A 52 12.40 11.05 -1.40
C LYS A 52 11.24 10.24 -1.98
N LEU A 53 10.42 10.83 -2.85
CA LEU A 53 9.34 10.10 -3.52
C LEU A 53 9.88 9.00 -4.43
N ARG A 54 10.88 9.33 -5.26
CA ARG A 54 11.55 8.37 -6.15
C ARG A 54 12.17 7.24 -5.35
N ASP A 55 12.96 7.56 -4.34
CA ASP A 55 13.71 6.58 -3.54
C ASP A 55 12.75 5.64 -2.81
N HIS A 56 11.63 6.16 -2.28
CA HIS A 56 10.59 5.34 -1.67
C HIS A 56 9.93 4.37 -2.67
N MET A 57 9.67 4.81 -3.91
CA MET A 57 9.14 3.91 -4.96
C MET A 57 10.15 2.84 -5.36
N VAL A 58 11.40 3.25 -5.56
CA VAL A 58 12.52 2.39 -5.97
C VAL A 58 12.82 1.31 -4.91
N GLN A 59 12.85 1.68 -3.63
CA GLN A 59 13.08 0.75 -2.53
C GLN A 59 12.05 -0.39 -2.53
N ARG A 60 10.79 -0.07 -2.82
CA ARG A 60 9.72 -1.08 -2.89
C ARG A 60 9.92 -2.05 -4.05
N PHE A 61 10.41 -1.58 -5.20
CA PHE A 61 10.73 -2.47 -6.32
C PHE A 61 11.84 -3.47 -5.97
N ALA A 62 12.86 -3.05 -5.21
CA ALA A 62 13.90 -3.97 -4.75
C ALA A 62 13.33 -5.09 -3.86
N SER A 63 12.49 -4.74 -2.88
CA SER A 63 11.84 -5.74 -2.00
C SER A 63 10.94 -6.69 -2.79
N ASN A 64 10.17 -6.18 -3.75
CA ASN A 64 9.32 -6.99 -4.61
C ASN A 64 10.15 -7.99 -5.45
N MET A 65 11.28 -7.58 -6.01
CA MET A 65 12.14 -8.49 -6.79
C MET A 65 12.67 -9.65 -5.95
N VAL A 66 13.14 -9.37 -4.73
CA VAL A 66 13.62 -10.42 -3.80
C VAL A 66 12.50 -11.38 -3.44
N PHE A 67 11.33 -10.85 -3.07
CA PHE A 67 10.17 -11.67 -2.72
C PHE A 67 9.74 -12.59 -3.89
N MET A 68 9.65 -12.05 -5.10
CA MET A 68 9.26 -12.84 -6.28
C MET A 68 10.33 -13.86 -6.70
N ALA A 69 11.61 -13.57 -6.50
CA ALA A 69 12.69 -14.53 -6.74
C ALA A 69 12.60 -15.74 -5.78
N LEU A 70 12.23 -15.50 -4.51
CA LEU A 70 12.02 -16.58 -3.53
C LEU A 70 10.80 -17.44 -3.86
N LEU A 71 9.70 -16.82 -4.29
CA LEU A 71 8.51 -17.55 -4.77
C LEU A 71 8.84 -18.38 -6.01
N LEU A 72 9.53 -17.79 -7.00
CA LEU A 72 9.97 -18.51 -8.19
C LEU A 72 10.90 -19.68 -7.83
N GLY A 73 11.84 -19.48 -6.90
CA GLY A 73 12.72 -20.54 -6.42
C GLY A 73 11.95 -21.70 -5.79
N SER A 74 10.87 -21.39 -5.06
CA SER A 74 9.98 -22.38 -4.44
C SER A 74 9.17 -23.14 -5.50
N ASP A 75 8.61 -22.44 -6.49
CA ASP A 75 7.88 -23.06 -7.60
C ASP A 75 8.78 -24.00 -8.41
N VAL A 76 10.01 -23.56 -8.74
CA VAL A 76 11.02 -24.38 -9.43
C VAL A 76 11.40 -25.60 -8.59
N ALA A 77 11.61 -25.42 -7.28
CA ALA A 77 11.96 -26.52 -6.39
C ALA A 77 10.85 -27.58 -6.33
N VAL A 78 9.58 -27.18 -6.29
CA VAL A 78 8.45 -28.11 -6.31
C VAL A 78 8.31 -28.79 -7.67
N LEU A 79 8.44 -28.03 -8.77
CA LEU A 79 8.32 -28.56 -10.12
C LEU A 79 9.38 -29.62 -10.42
N PHE A 80 10.62 -29.44 -9.94
CA PHE A 80 11.75 -30.35 -10.20
C PHE A 80 12.12 -31.23 -9.01
N SER A 81 11.33 -31.24 -7.94
CA SER A 81 11.58 -32.11 -6.80
C SER A 81 11.53 -33.60 -7.22
N PRO A 82 12.48 -34.44 -6.76
CA PRO A 82 12.46 -35.88 -7.00
C PRO A 82 11.45 -36.61 -6.11
N SER A 83 10.61 -35.89 -5.34
CA SER A 83 9.58 -36.50 -4.52
C SER A 83 8.51 -37.20 -5.39
N ASN A 84 7.93 -38.29 -4.88
CA ASN A 84 6.91 -39.06 -5.58
C ASN A 84 5.70 -38.19 -6.02
N PRO A 85 5.12 -37.30 -5.18
CA PRO A 85 4.03 -36.41 -5.59
C PRO A 85 4.39 -35.49 -6.75
N SER A 86 5.58 -34.89 -6.73
CA SER A 86 6.05 -34.02 -7.81
C SER A 86 6.31 -34.80 -9.12
N GLU A 87 6.82 -36.02 -9.04
CA GLU A 87 7.01 -36.87 -10.21
C GLU A 87 5.67 -37.29 -10.84
N ILE A 88 4.70 -37.72 -10.03
CA ILE A 88 3.33 -38.02 -10.50
C ILE A 88 2.72 -36.79 -11.17
N MET A 89 2.79 -35.63 -10.52
CA MET A 89 2.31 -34.37 -11.08
C MET A 89 2.90 -34.08 -12.46
N ARG A 90 4.23 -34.21 -12.62
CA ARG A 90 4.89 -34.03 -13.92
C ARG A 90 4.39 -35.02 -14.97
N GLN A 91 4.26 -36.29 -14.60
CA GLN A 91 3.75 -37.33 -15.51
C GLN A 91 2.32 -37.06 -15.96
N ARG A 92 1.43 -36.64 -15.03
CA ARG A 92 0.03 -36.29 -15.36
C ARG A 92 -0.07 -35.05 -16.24
N LEU A 93 0.81 -34.06 -16.05
CA LEU A 93 0.94 -32.92 -16.95
C LEU A 93 1.31 -33.35 -18.38
N VAL A 94 2.33 -34.21 -18.51
CA VAL A 94 2.77 -34.72 -19.82
C VAL A 94 1.68 -35.56 -20.49
N ALA A 95 0.96 -36.37 -19.72
CA ALA A 95 -0.13 -37.21 -20.21
C ALA A 95 -1.42 -36.44 -20.54
N GLY A 96 -1.55 -35.17 -20.12
CA GLY A 96 -2.76 -34.36 -20.37
C GLY A 96 -3.98 -34.81 -19.56
N GLU A 97 -3.78 -35.37 -18.36
CA GLU A 97 -4.86 -35.96 -17.56
C GLU A 97 -5.64 -34.91 -16.75
N HIS A 98 -6.47 -34.11 -17.43
CA HIS A 98 -7.24 -33.00 -16.85
C HIS A 98 -8.22 -33.40 -15.72
N GLY A 99 -8.53 -34.68 -15.56
CA GLY A 99 -9.41 -35.19 -14.51
C GLY A 99 -8.75 -35.35 -13.14
N THR A 100 -7.42 -35.21 -13.06
CA THR A 100 -6.66 -35.45 -11.83
C THR A 100 -6.30 -34.15 -11.10
N LEU A 101 -6.30 -34.17 -9.77
CA LEU A 101 -5.84 -33.03 -8.97
C LEU A 101 -4.36 -32.72 -9.21
N ASP A 102 -3.54 -33.76 -9.44
CA ASP A 102 -2.12 -33.63 -9.74
C ASP A 102 -1.87 -32.82 -11.01
N PHE A 103 -2.66 -33.01 -12.07
CA PHE A 103 -2.58 -32.20 -13.28
C PHE A 103 -2.80 -30.71 -12.98
N TRP A 104 -3.85 -30.38 -12.22
CA TRP A 104 -4.17 -28.99 -11.89
C TRP A 104 -3.13 -28.37 -10.97
N ALA A 105 -2.62 -29.12 -9.98
CA ALA A 105 -1.53 -28.67 -9.12
C ALA A 105 -0.31 -28.28 -9.96
N GLY A 106 0.09 -29.14 -10.89
CA GLY A 106 1.20 -28.86 -11.80
C GLY A 106 0.96 -27.67 -12.73
N LEU A 107 -0.27 -27.52 -13.25
CA LEU A 107 -0.60 -26.40 -14.13
C LEU A 107 -0.50 -25.07 -13.38
N PHE A 108 -1.01 -25.00 -12.15
CA PHE A 108 -0.93 -23.79 -11.33
C PHE A 108 0.50 -23.49 -10.85
N VAL A 109 1.37 -24.49 -10.66
CA VAL A 109 2.82 -24.28 -10.46
C VAL A 109 3.42 -23.60 -11.70
N CYS A 110 3.15 -24.11 -12.91
CA CYS A 110 3.66 -23.50 -14.14
C CYS A 110 3.15 -22.06 -14.36
N ILE A 111 1.86 -21.81 -14.09
CA ILE A 111 1.27 -20.46 -14.14
C ILE A 111 1.94 -19.55 -13.09
N SER A 112 2.15 -20.04 -11.87
CA SER A 112 2.83 -19.30 -10.80
C SER A 112 4.25 -18.89 -11.22
N MET A 113 5.03 -19.82 -11.79
CA MET A 113 6.36 -19.54 -12.33
C MET A 113 6.35 -18.44 -13.39
N PHE A 114 5.43 -18.54 -14.35
CA PHE A 114 5.28 -17.54 -15.41
C PHE A 114 4.93 -16.15 -14.84
N LEU A 115 3.97 -16.09 -13.93
CA LEU A 115 3.59 -14.84 -13.26
C LEU A 115 4.75 -14.26 -12.44
N CYS A 116 5.56 -15.09 -11.78
CA CYS A 116 6.76 -14.65 -11.07
C CYS A 116 7.78 -14.03 -12.02
N LEU A 117 8.07 -14.67 -13.16
CA LEU A 117 8.97 -14.13 -14.18
C LEU A 117 8.47 -12.80 -14.76
N CYS A 118 7.19 -12.74 -15.14
CA CYS A 118 6.57 -11.49 -15.62
C CYS A 118 6.64 -10.38 -14.56
N THR A 119 6.47 -10.72 -13.29
CA THR A 119 6.53 -9.76 -12.19
C THR A 119 7.96 -9.24 -11.98
N ILE A 120 8.97 -10.12 -12.01
CA ILE A 120 10.38 -9.73 -11.91
C ILE A 120 10.73 -8.80 -13.05
N LEU A 121 10.36 -9.14 -14.29
CA LEU A 121 10.60 -8.31 -15.46
C LEU A 121 9.91 -6.95 -15.33
N ALA A 122 8.61 -6.93 -15.01
CA ALA A 122 7.86 -5.68 -14.84
C ALA A 122 8.44 -4.80 -13.72
N THR A 123 8.87 -5.41 -12.61
CA THR A 123 9.47 -4.69 -11.47
C THR A 123 10.83 -4.12 -11.85
N PHE A 124 11.66 -4.89 -12.54
CA PHE A 124 12.97 -4.45 -13.00
C PHE A 124 12.86 -3.30 -14.01
N THR A 125 11.93 -3.40 -14.98
CA THR A 125 11.68 -2.33 -15.95
C THR A 125 11.14 -1.07 -15.26
N ALA A 126 10.19 -1.22 -14.34
CA ALA A 126 9.67 -0.08 -13.57
C ALA A 126 10.76 0.58 -12.72
N TRP A 127 11.62 -0.22 -12.08
CA TRP A 127 12.78 0.27 -11.34
C TRP A 127 13.72 1.08 -12.22
N ALA A 128 14.17 0.52 -13.35
CA ALA A 128 15.12 1.15 -14.25
C ALA A 128 14.62 2.49 -14.82
N ILE A 129 13.33 2.55 -15.18
CA ILE A 129 12.72 3.78 -15.70
C ILE A 129 12.59 4.82 -14.59
N ILE A 130 12.04 4.46 -13.43
CA ILE A 130 11.78 5.42 -12.34
C ILE A 130 13.08 5.90 -11.68
N SER A 131 14.11 5.06 -11.58
CA SER A 131 15.41 5.45 -11.03
C SER A 131 16.14 6.48 -11.89
N ALA A 132 15.84 6.54 -13.20
CA ALA A 132 16.41 7.52 -14.12
C ALA A 132 15.73 8.90 -14.06
N VAL A 133 14.59 9.02 -13.37
CA VAL A 133 13.85 10.28 -13.26
C VAL A 133 14.55 11.20 -12.24
N SER A 134 14.83 12.44 -12.63
CA SER A 134 15.39 13.44 -11.71
C SER A 134 14.39 13.81 -10.61
N GLY A 135 14.88 14.21 -9.43
CA GLY A 135 14.03 14.64 -8.31
C GLY A 135 13.05 15.74 -8.69
N GLU A 136 13.48 16.71 -9.51
CA GLU A 136 12.65 17.82 -10.00
C GLU A 136 11.45 17.33 -10.85
N ASN A 137 11.63 16.26 -11.62
CA ASN A 137 10.61 15.72 -12.52
C ASN A 137 9.80 14.57 -11.90
N ALA A 138 10.26 14.00 -10.78
CA ALA A 138 9.67 12.82 -10.15
C ALA A 138 8.18 13.01 -9.85
N HIS A 139 7.77 14.19 -9.35
CA HIS A 139 6.36 14.48 -9.07
C HIS A 139 5.50 14.48 -10.32
N CYS A 140 5.96 15.12 -11.40
CA CYS A 140 5.23 15.21 -12.65
C CYS A 140 5.00 13.81 -13.24
N VAL A 141 6.07 13.01 -13.29
CA VAL A 141 6.02 11.65 -13.86
C VAL A 141 5.20 10.72 -12.98
N ILE A 142 5.47 10.62 -11.68
CA ILE A 142 4.83 9.64 -10.79
C ILE A 142 3.35 9.96 -10.55
N ARG A 143 2.95 11.24 -10.53
CA ARG A 143 1.54 11.63 -10.37
C ARG A 143 0.74 11.53 -11.66
N SER A 144 1.39 11.48 -12.82
CA SER A 144 0.70 11.27 -14.09
C SER A 144 -0.07 9.94 -14.10
N SER A 145 -1.13 9.85 -14.90
CA SER A 145 -1.92 8.62 -15.03
C SER A 145 -1.06 7.43 -15.48
N ILE A 146 -0.12 7.66 -16.40
CA ILE A 146 0.80 6.64 -16.90
C ILE A 146 1.83 6.23 -15.84
N GLY A 147 2.38 7.17 -15.07
CA GLY A 147 3.31 6.87 -13.97
C GLY A 147 2.65 6.11 -12.83
N LEU A 148 1.42 6.49 -12.46
CA LEU A 148 0.61 5.73 -11.50
C LEU A 148 0.33 4.31 -12.01
N HIS A 149 0.03 4.14 -13.30
CA HIS A 149 -0.17 2.82 -13.88
C HIS A 149 1.12 1.98 -13.88
N ALA A 150 2.24 2.56 -14.32
CA ALA A 150 3.54 1.89 -14.39
C ALA A 150 4.02 1.43 -13.00
N THR A 151 3.83 2.25 -11.96
CA THR A 151 4.17 1.89 -10.57
C THR A 151 3.23 0.85 -9.96
N GLN A 152 2.01 0.70 -10.50
CA GLN A 152 1.02 -0.28 -10.04
C GLN A 152 1.15 -1.64 -10.72
N LEU A 153 1.55 -1.68 -11.99
CA LEU A 153 1.57 -2.91 -12.78
C LEU A 153 2.31 -4.06 -12.07
N PRO A 154 3.54 -3.88 -11.54
CA PRO A 154 4.21 -4.92 -10.76
C PRO A 154 3.37 -5.39 -9.57
N SER A 155 2.76 -4.45 -8.83
CA SER A 155 1.96 -4.77 -7.65
C SER A 155 0.73 -5.62 -7.96
N ARG A 156 0.13 -5.46 -9.16
CA ARG A 156 -1.02 -6.27 -9.60
C ARG A 156 -0.61 -7.68 -10.00
N ILE A 157 0.52 -7.83 -10.68
CA ILE A 157 1.02 -9.14 -11.09
C ILE A 157 1.53 -9.93 -9.87
N ILE A 158 2.15 -9.27 -8.88
CA ILE A 158 2.51 -9.89 -7.58
C ILE A 158 1.28 -10.56 -6.95
N VAL A 159 0.15 -9.84 -6.87
CA VAL A 159 -1.07 -10.37 -6.26
C VAL A 159 -1.56 -11.61 -7.02
N ALA A 160 -1.56 -11.58 -8.35
CA ALA A 160 -1.90 -12.74 -9.16
C ALA A 160 -0.95 -13.92 -8.91
N ALA A 161 0.36 -13.67 -8.79
CA ALA A 161 1.35 -14.69 -8.50
C ALA A 161 1.15 -15.31 -7.10
N ILE A 162 0.90 -14.49 -6.07
CA ILE A 162 0.61 -14.96 -4.71
C ILE A 162 -0.65 -15.85 -4.70
N TYR A 163 -1.72 -15.45 -5.39
CA TYR A 163 -2.92 -16.30 -5.45
C TYR A 163 -2.67 -17.59 -6.21
N SER A 164 -1.95 -17.56 -7.33
CA SER A 164 -1.57 -18.78 -8.06
C SER A 164 -0.75 -19.71 -7.16
N PHE A 165 0.17 -19.15 -6.37
CA PHE A 165 0.97 -19.87 -5.39
C PHE A 165 0.11 -20.55 -4.33
N VAL A 166 -0.80 -19.79 -3.72
CA VAL A 166 -1.72 -20.31 -2.70
C VAL A 166 -2.62 -21.42 -3.28
N VAL A 167 -3.13 -21.24 -4.50
CA VAL A 167 -3.98 -22.25 -5.16
C VAL A 167 -3.23 -23.56 -5.34
N TRP A 168 -2.02 -23.57 -5.92
CA TRP A 168 -1.31 -24.84 -6.09
C TRP A 168 -0.88 -25.43 -4.75
N ALA A 169 -0.50 -24.60 -3.76
CA ALA A 169 -0.14 -25.09 -2.43
C ALA A 169 -1.32 -25.80 -1.75
N ILE A 170 -2.53 -25.25 -1.88
CA ILE A 170 -3.77 -25.90 -1.40
C ILE A 170 -3.98 -27.23 -2.11
N LEU A 171 -3.87 -27.28 -3.43
CA LEU A 171 -4.03 -28.53 -4.20
C LEU A 171 -3.03 -29.60 -3.74
N PHE A 172 -1.77 -29.22 -3.50
CA PHE A 172 -0.77 -30.12 -2.95
C PHE A 172 -1.10 -30.63 -1.55
N MET A 173 -1.72 -29.81 -0.68
CA MET A 173 -2.17 -30.29 0.63
C MET A 173 -3.25 -31.37 0.52
N PHE A 174 -4.16 -31.25 -0.46
CA PHE A 174 -5.16 -32.29 -0.74
C PHE A 174 -4.56 -33.57 -1.33
N ILE A 175 -3.41 -33.48 -2.01
CA ILE A 175 -2.68 -34.64 -2.53
C ILE A 175 -1.89 -35.33 -1.40
N LEU A 176 -1.26 -34.57 -0.51
CA LEU A 176 -0.31 -35.07 0.49
C LEU A 176 -0.97 -35.59 1.77
N VAL A 177 -2.13 -35.05 2.14
CA VAL A 177 -2.71 -35.22 3.47
C VAL A 177 -4.13 -35.79 3.37
N PRO A 178 -4.58 -36.64 4.31
CA PRO A 178 -5.96 -37.11 4.33
C PRO A 178 -6.97 -35.94 4.29
N LEU A 179 -8.08 -36.14 3.58
CA LEU A 179 -9.05 -35.10 3.25
C LEU A 179 -9.47 -34.23 4.45
N GLY A 180 -9.77 -34.84 5.60
CA GLY A 180 -10.19 -34.11 6.80
C GLY A 180 -9.14 -33.14 7.33
N TRP A 181 -7.86 -33.56 7.32
CA TRP A 181 -6.73 -32.73 7.74
C TRP A 181 -6.38 -31.68 6.68
N ALA A 182 -6.47 -32.01 5.39
CA ALA A 182 -6.29 -31.04 4.32
C ALA A 182 -7.32 -29.89 4.44
N ILE A 183 -8.60 -30.20 4.66
CA ILE A 183 -9.65 -29.20 4.88
C ILE A 183 -9.32 -28.32 6.09
N ALA A 184 -8.90 -28.91 7.22
CA ALA A 184 -8.55 -28.15 8.42
C ALA A 184 -7.38 -27.19 8.18
N ILE A 185 -6.31 -27.65 7.53
CA ILE A 185 -5.13 -26.83 7.20
C ILE A 185 -5.51 -25.69 6.26
N VAL A 186 -6.31 -25.96 5.23
CA VAL A 186 -6.78 -24.96 4.26
C VAL A 186 -7.67 -23.93 4.94
N ALA A 187 -8.61 -24.36 5.80
CA ALA A 187 -9.48 -23.45 6.54
C ALA A 187 -8.67 -22.52 7.46
N VAL A 188 -7.72 -23.05 8.22
CA VAL A 188 -6.83 -22.25 9.07
C VAL A 188 -6.00 -21.28 8.23
N SER A 189 -5.44 -21.73 7.11
CA SER A 189 -4.64 -20.88 6.21
C SER A 189 -5.46 -19.73 5.64
N ILE A 190 -6.70 -19.99 5.19
CA ILE A 190 -7.62 -18.96 4.69
C ILE A 190 -7.95 -17.96 5.80
N LEU A 191 -8.26 -18.42 7.02
CA LEU A 191 -8.55 -17.53 8.16
C LEU A 191 -7.36 -16.63 8.50
N VAL A 192 -6.14 -17.18 8.49
CA VAL A 192 -4.91 -16.41 8.73
C VAL A 192 -4.69 -15.37 7.62
N ILE A 193 -4.85 -15.74 6.35
CA ILE A 193 -4.72 -14.80 5.23
C ILE A 193 -5.77 -13.69 5.33
N LEU A 194 -7.03 -14.02 5.58
CA LEU A 194 -8.11 -13.04 5.77
C LEU A 194 -7.83 -12.12 6.95
N HIS A 195 -7.32 -12.64 8.05
CA HIS A 195 -6.95 -11.83 9.21
C HIS A 195 -5.80 -10.85 8.90
N ILE A 196 -4.75 -11.32 8.21
CA ILE A 196 -3.63 -10.48 7.79
C ILE A 196 -4.12 -9.38 6.85
N VAL A 197 -4.83 -9.74 5.77
CA VAL A 197 -5.32 -8.79 4.77
C VAL A 197 -6.27 -7.77 5.39
N SER A 198 -7.26 -8.22 6.17
CA SER A 198 -8.21 -7.31 6.82
C SER A 198 -7.54 -6.33 7.77
N THR A 199 -6.56 -6.78 8.56
CA THR A 199 -5.83 -5.95 9.51
C THR A 199 -4.98 -4.89 8.80
N TYR A 200 -4.21 -5.27 7.78
CA TYR A 200 -3.39 -4.32 7.03
C TYR A 200 -4.21 -3.40 6.13
N SER A 201 -5.34 -3.85 5.59
CA SER A 201 -6.29 -2.99 4.89
C SER A 201 -6.91 -1.96 5.81
N ALA A 202 -7.32 -2.35 7.03
CA ALA A 202 -7.88 -1.42 8.00
C ALA A 202 -6.84 -0.40 8.46
N LEU A 203 -5.62 -0.83 8.75
CA LEU A 203 -4.50 0.05 9.06
C LEU A 203 -4.17 0.99 7.90
N GLY A 204 -4.13 0.48 6.67
CA GLY A 204 -3.88 1.29 5.48
C GLY A 204 -4.93 2.37 5.28
N ARG A 205 -6.21 2.06 5.50
CA ARG A 205 -7.32 3.02 5.50
C ARG A 205 -7.18 4.06 6.61
N LEU A 206 -6.83 3.62 7.83
CA LEU A 206 -6.59 4.51 8.96
C LEU A 206 -5.49 5.52 8.65
N VAL A 207 -4.34 5.05 8.15
CA VAL A 207 -3.20 5.88 7.73
C VAL A 207 -3.59 6.86 6.61
N MET A 208 -4.37 6.40 5.62
CA MET A 208 -4.81 7.26 4.52
C MET A 208 -5.77 8.35 5.00
N TYR A 209 -6.76 8.04 5.84
CA TYR A 209 -7.76 9.01 6.28
C TYR A 209 -7.24 9.97 7.36
N THR A 210 -6.25 9.57 8.15
CA THR A 210 -5.65 10.44 9.18
C THR A 210 -4.54 11.34 8.64
N SER A 211 -4.27 11.32 7.33
CA SER A 211 -3.15 12.02 6.69
C SER A 211 -1.76 11.61 7.22
N ALA A 212 -1.64 10.48 7.92
CA ALA A 212 -0.42 10.06 8.62
C ALA A 212 0.85 9.93 7.75
N MET A 213 0.71 9.98 6.43
CA MET A 213 1.82 9.97 5.47
C MET A 213 2.46 11.34 5.21
N SER A 214 1.82 12.44 5.67
CA SER A 214 2.37 13.80 5.54
C SER A 214 3.53 14.01 6.51
N ASN A 215 4.20 15.16 6.41
CA ASN A 215 5.29 15.51 7.33
C ASN A 215 4.77 16.09 8.66
N ASP A 216 3.47 16.34 8.76
CA ASP A 216 2.85 16.97 9.93
C ASP A 216 2.38 15.92 10.93
N ARG A 217 2.35 16.30 12.21
CA ARG A 217 1.88 15.41 13.27
C ARG A 217 0.35 15.35 13.25
N ILE A 218 -0.20 14.14 13.38
CA ILE A 218 -1.65 13.91 13.45
C ILE A 218 -2.25 14.59 14.70
N PHE A 219 -1.49 14.58 15.79
CA PHE A 219 -1.85 15.14 17.09
C PHE A 219 -0.75 16.09 17.58
N GLU A 220 -1.13 17.00 18.48
CA GLU A 220 -0.15 17.80 19.22
C GLU A 220 0.68 16.91 20.14
N LEU A 221 1.99 17.16 20.23
CA LEU A 221 2.95 16.32 20.98
C LEU A 221 2.50 16.04 22.42
N ARG A 222 1.98 17.06 23.13
CA ARG A 222 1.53 16.91 24.52
C ARG A 222 0.32 15.99 24.66
N THR A 223 -0.58 16.04 23.68
CA THR A 223 -1.77 15.19 23.63
C THR A 223 -1.37 13.75 23.32
N GLU A 224 -0.46 13.54 22.38
CA GLU A 224 0.07 12.22 22.02
C GLU A 224 0.78 11.54 23.21
N GLU A 225 1.65 12.26 23.93
CA GLU A 225 2.42 11.73 25.06
C GLU A 225 1.54 11.34 26.27
N THR A 226 0.34 11.90 26.38
CA THR A 226 -0.57 11.65 27.51
C THR A 226 -1.62 10.58 27.24
N MET A 227 -1.80 10.16 25.98
CA MET A 227 -2.77 9.16 25.59
C MET A 227 -2.25 7.73 25.82
N LEU A 228 -3.11 6.84 26.34
CA LEU A 228 -2.81 5.42 26.34
C LEU A 228 -2.97 4.84 24.93
N PRO A 229 -2.35 3.70 24.59
CA PRO A 229 -2.44 3.10 23.27
C PRO A 229 -3.88 2.85 22.78
N PHE A 230 -4.79 2.53 23.70
CA PHE A 230 -6.21 2.35 23.39
C PHE A 230 -6.91 3.67 23.07
N ASP A 231 -6.67 4.71 23.86
CA ASP A 231 -7.25 6.04 23.64
C ASP A 231 -6.75 6.64 22.32
N LEU A 232 -5.47 6.37 21.98
CA LEU A 232 -4.87 6.75 20.72
C LEU A 232 -5.56 6.07 19.53
N LEU A 233 -5.85 4.76 19.64
CA LEU A 233 -6.58 4.02 18.61
C LEU A 233 -8.01 4.56 18.43
N GLU A 234 -8.75 4.78 19.52
CA GLU A 234 -10.12 5.34 19.46
C GLU A 234 -10.12 6.71 18.76
N THR A 235 -9.20 7.59 19.16
CA THR A 235 -9.07 8.94 18.59
C THR A 235 -8.68 8.90 17.11
N LEU A 236 -7.77 8.00 16.72
CA LEU A 236 -7.39 7.81 15.30
C LEU A 236 -8.57 7.30 14.47
N VAL A 237 -9.33 6.34 15.00
CA VAL A 237 -10.50 5.77 14.31
C VAL A 237 -11.57 6.84 14.14
N ASP A 238 -11.90 7.60 15.18
CA ASP A 238 -12.91 8.65 15.11
C ASP A 238 -12.51 9.76 14.11
N LYS A 239 -11.24 10.22 14.14
CA LYS A 239 -10.71 11.17 13.14
C LYS A 239 -10.80 10.61 11.72
N SER A 240 -10.49 9.32 11.54
CA SER A 240 -10.59 8.67 10.23
C SER A 240 -12.03 8.58 9.71
N GLU A 241 -13.01 8.41 10.60
CA GLU A 241 -14.42 8.40 10.22
C GLU A 241 -14.93 9.78 9.83
N GLU A 242 -14.50 10.83 10.54
CA GLU A 242 -14.81 12.21 10.22
C GLU A 242 -14.31 12.58 8.82
N GLU A 243 -13.04 12.30 8.50
CA GLU A 243 -12.47 12.55 7.18
C GLU A 243 -13.10 11.69 6.09
N ARG A 244 -13.40 10.42 6.40
CA ARG A 244 -14.14 9.54 5.47
C ARG A 244 -15.51 10.11 5.13
N LYS A 245 -16.24 10.65 6.11
CA LYS A 245 -17.55 11.29 5.92
C LYS A 245 -17.45 12.61 5.17
N ALA A 246 -16.39 13.38 5.41
CA ALA A 246 -16.12 14.63 4.70
C ALA A 246 -15.83 14.39 3.21
N GLY A 247 -15.28 13.22 2.85
CA GLY A 247 -15.02 12.86 1.45
C GLY A 247 -13.93 13.72 0.82
N THR A 248 -13.00 14.24 1.63
CA THR A 248 -11.93 15.14 1.19
C THR A 248 -11.10 14.49 0.07
N PRO A 249 -10.95 15.13 -1.11
CA PRO A 249 -10.09 14.61 -2.16
C PRO A 249 -8.65 14.46 -1.67
N VAL A 250 -7.96 13.38 -2.06
CA VAL A 250 -6.56 13.11 -1.66
C VAL A 250 -5.64 14.31 -1.93
N THR A 251 -5.86 15.00 -3.04
CA THR A 251 -5.11 16.21 -3.41
C THR A 251 -5.33 17.36 -2.44
N GLU A 252 -6.55 17.52 -1.91
CA GLU A 252 -6.86 18.56 -0.93
C GLU A 252 -6.36 18.18 0.45
N GLN A 253 -6.45 16.90 0.81
CA GLN A 253 -6.00 16.38 2.09
C GLN A 253 -4.52 16.74 2.36
N TYR A 254 -3.64 16.50 1.39
CA TYR A 254 -2.21 16.84 1.50
C TYR A 254 -1.87 18.29 1.08
N ARG A 255 -2.85 19.09 0.64
CA ARG A 255 -2.66 20.50 0.24
C ARG A 255 -3.17 21.49 1.29
N ARG A 256 -4.23 21.17 2.04
CA ARG A 256 -4.79 22.02 3.10
C ARG A 256 -3.79 22.23 4.24
N GLU A 257 -3.00 21.21 4.56
CA GLU A 257 -1.96 21.25 5.59
C GLU A 257 -0.87 22.30 5.31
N HIS A 258 -0.60 22.62 4.03
CA HIS A 258 0.35 23.68 3.65
C HIS A 258 -0.14 25.10 3.93
N VAL A 259 -1.45 25.34 3.81
CA VAL A 259 -2.01 26.69 4.00
C VAL A 259 -2.03 27.08 5.48
N SER A 260 -2.21 26.12 6.40
CA SER A 260 -2.11 26.37 7.84
C SER A 260 -0.70 26.77 8.28
N ILE A 261 0.35 26.23 7.65
CA ILE A 261 1.75 26.56 7.97
C ILE A 261 2.10 27.95 7.42
N SER A 262 1.70 28.26 6.18
CA SER A 262 1.97 29.58 5.58
C SER A 262 1.17 30.72 6.23
N ARG A 263 0.13 30.41 7.01
CA ARG A 263 -0.66 31.41 7.75
C ARG A 263 -0.13 31.65 9.17
N ASN A 264 0.60 30.69 9.74
CA ASN A 264 1.22 30.79 11.07
C ASN A 264 2.72 31.09 11.04
N GLY A 265 3.39 30.91 9.91
CA GLY A 265 4.76 31.35 9.64
C GLY A 265 4.77 32.44 8.57
N ALA A 266 4.61 33.69 9.00
CA ALA A 266 4.69 34.91 8.20
C ALA A 266 3.73 34.99 7.00
N LEU A 267 2.79 35.96 7.04
CA LEU A 267 2.50 36.68 5.81
C LEU A 267 3.83 37.19 5.27
N PRO A 268 4.28 36.83 4.04
CA PRO A 268 5.05 37.81 3.30
C PRO A 268 4.07 38.95 3.06
N ASP A 269 4.32 40.10 3.68
CA ASP A 269 3.58 41.32 3.41
C ASP A 269 3.47 41.47 1.88
N LEU A 270 2.22 41.38 1.41
CA LEU A 270 1.83 41.75 0.05
C LEU A 270 2.16 43.21 -0.27
N GLU A 271 2.63 44.00 0.72
CA GLU A 271 3.22 45.33 0.53
C GLU A 271 4.58 45.31 -0.19
N SER A 272 5.39 44.24 -0.06
CA SER A 272 6.72 44.19 -0.71
C SER A 272 6.64 44.10 -2.24
N GLY A 273 5.59 43.49 -2.78
CA GLY A 273 5.37 43.39 -4.24
C GLY A 273 4.84 44.69 -4.87
N VAL A 274 4.12 45.50 -4.10
CA VAL A 274 3.60 46.81 -4.54
C VAL A 274 4.70 47.87 -4.48
N GLU A 275 5.53 47.88 -3.43
CA GLU A 275 6.68 48.78 -3.36
C GLU A 275 7.75 48.49 -4.43
N LEU A 276 8.00 47.22 -4.77
CA LEU A 276 8.94 46.87 -5.86
C LEU A 276 8.41 47.25 -7.25
N ARG A 277 7.08 47.25 -7.46
CA ARG A 277 6.48 47.76 -8.69
C ARG A 277 6.55 49.29 -8.76
N GLN A 278 6.23 50.00 -7.68
CA GLN A 278 6.33 51.45 -7.63
C GLN A 278 7.78 51.97 -7.75
N ARG A 279 8.77 51.22 -7.25
CA ARG A 279 10.19 51.55 -7.46
C ARG A 279 10.65 51.32 -8.91
N LYS A 280 10.12 50.31 -9.60
CA LYS A 280 10.43 50.09 -11.02
C LYS A 280 9.80 51.15 -11.92
N GLU A 281 8.57 51.56 -11.66
CA GLU A 281 7.91 52.63 -12.42
C GLU A 281 8.63 53.98 -12.22
N LYS A 282 9.00 54.33 -10.97
CA LYS A 282 9.77 55.56 -10.72
C LYS A 282 11.17 55.56 -11.35
N ALA A 283 11.84 54.41 -11.39
CA ALA A 283 13.17 54.31 -12.01
C ALA A 283 13.11 54.45 -13.54
N GLN A 284 11.99 54.02 -14.16
CA GLN A 284 11.81 54.05 -15.61
C GLN A 284 11.44 55.46 -16.10
N ASP A 285 10.70 56.24 -15.32
CA ASP A 285 10.40 57.65 -15.62
C ASP A 285 11.61 58.58 -15.46
N SER A 286 12.53 58.29 -14.53
CA SER A 286 13.77 59.06 -14.36
C SER A 286 14.83 58.82 -15.46
N SER A 287 14.61 57.88 -16.37
CA SER A 287 15.52 57.56 -17.48
C SER A 287 15.13 58.23 -18.81
N GLN A 288 14.00 58.94 -18.88
CA GLN A 288 13.49 59.57 -20.10
C GLN A 288 13.45 61.12 -20.05
N GLY A 289 14.06 61.73 -19.04
CA GLY A 289 14.19 63.19 -18.88
C GLY A 289 15.61 63.68 -19.11
#